data_AF-A0A4U0R8X9-F1
#
_entry.id   AF-A0A4U0R8X9-F1
#
_cell.length_a   1.000
_cell.length_b   1.000
_cell.length_c   1.000
_cell.angle_alpha   90.00
_cell.angle_beta   90.00
_cell.angle_gamma   90.00
#
_symmetry.space_group_name_H-M   'P 1'
#
loop_
_entity.id
_entity.type
_entity.pdbx_description
1 polymer ?
#
loop_
_entity_poly.entity_id
_entity_poly.type
_entity_poly.pdbx_seq_one_letter_code
_entity_poly.pdbx_strand_id
1 'polypeptide(L)' 'MTGKDWTKAHDETDVHIAQLAGFAAILREVTMEWPTLNSADPVANGVLTMIRAIDDGIRKLEDMHSEEYRLKSQKPAVAA' A
#
# COMPACT_ATOMS: atom_id res chain seq x y z
N MET A 1 24.54 -8.80 2.26
CA MET A 1 23.65 -7.67 2.60
C MET A 1 23.96 -7.27 4.03
N THR A 2 24.45 -6.05 4.22
CA THR A 2 24.76 -5.53 5.56
C THR A 2 23.50 -4.93 6.17
N GLY A 3 23.39 -4.84 7.51
CA GLY A 3 22.19 -4.35 8.18
C GLY A 3 21.70 -2.96 7.75
N LYS A 4 22.56 -2.12 7.16
CA LYS A 4 22.21 -0.80 6.60
C LYS A 4 21.44 -0.86 5.28
N ASP A 5 21.68 -1.88 4.45
CA ASP A 5 20.99 -2.03 3.16
C ASP A 5 19.52 -2.39 3.36
N TRP A 6 19.25 -3.13 4.45
CA TRP A 6 17.91 -3.61 4.77
C TRP A 6 17.01 -2.48 5.33
N THR A 7 17.52 -1.63 6.23
CA THR A 7 16.75 -0.49 6.76
C THR A 7 16.36 0.49 5.65
N LYS A 8 17.28 0.76 4.72
CA LYS A 8 17.00 1.64 3.59
C LYS A 8 15.92 1.07 2.65
N ALA A 9 15.98 -0.23 2.35
CA ALA A 9 14.97 -0.88 1.53
C ALA A 9 13.58 -0.89 2.20
N HIS A 10 13.55 -0.98 3.53
CA HIS A 10 12.33 -0.87 4.33
C HIS A 10 11.75 0.55 4.25
N ASP A 11 12.55 1.59 4.51
CA ASP A 11 12.11 2.99 4.42
C ASP A 11 11.60 3.35 3.00
N GLU A 12 12.26 2.84 1.95
CA GLU A 12 11.81 3.02 0.56
C GLU A 12 10.49 2.32 0.26
N THR A 13 10.23 1.18 0.92
CA THR A 13 8.96 0.45 0.82
C THR A 13 7.84 1.22 1.51
N ASP A 14 8.08 1.76 2.72
CA ASP A 14 7.10 2.58 3.45
C ASP A 14 6.70 3.84 2.67
N VAL A 15 7.66 4.49 2.02
CA VAL A 15 7.37 5.64 1.14
C VAL A 15 6.50 5.22 -0.04
N HIS A 16 6.77 4.07 -0.66
CA HIS A 16 5.94 3.53 -1.75
C HIS A 16 4.51 3.22 -1.29
N ILE A 17 4.35 2.63 -0.10
CA ILE A 17 3.05 2.35 0.51
C ILE A 17 2.26 3.65 0.69
N ALA A 18 2.88 4.67 1.29
CA ALA A 18 2.25 5.95 1.54
C ALA A 18 1.84 6.67 0.23
N GLN A 19 2.68 6.59 -0.80
CA GLN A 19 2.37 7.17 -2.12
C GLN A 19 1.20 6.45 -2.80
N LEU A 20 1.15 5.12 -2.75
CA LEU A 20 0.04 4.34 -3.30
C LEU A 20 -1.28 4.62 -2.57
N ALA A 21 -1.23 4.74 -1.24
CA ALA A 21 -2.39 5.12 -0.44
C ALA A 21 -2.92 6.52 -0.78
N GLY A 22 -2.03 7.49 -0.94
CA GLY A 22 -2.39 8.85 -1.38
C GLY A 22 -3.02 8.87 -2.77
N PHE A 23 -2.46 8.10 -3.72
CA PHE A 23 -3.03 7.99 -5.06
C PHE A 23 -4.42 7.34 -5.07
N ALA A 24 -4.63 6.30 -4.26
CA ALA A 24 -5.95 5.67 -4.10
C ALA A 24 -7.00 6.66 -3.56
N ALA A 25 -6.63 7.49 -2.58
CA ALA A 25 -7.51 8.49 -2.00
C ALA A 25 -7.96 9.52 -3.04
N ILE A 26 -7.02 10.04 -3.84
CA ILE A 26 -7.32 10.99 -4.93
C ILE A 26 -8.28 10.34 -5.94
N LEU A 27 -8.02 9.09 -6.34
CA LEU A 27 -8.90 8.38 -7.27
C LEU A 27 -10.32 8.20 -6.70
N ARG A 28 -10.46 7.94 -5.39
CA ARG A 28 -11.77 7.86 -4.74
C ARG A 28 -12.50 9.21 -4.76
N GLU A 29 -11.83 10.30 -4.43
CA GLU A 29 -12.42 11.64 -4.48
C GLU A 29 -12.92 11.97 -5.89
N VAL A 30 -12.09 11.74 -6.91
CA VAL A 30 -12.49 11.91 -8.31
C VAL A 30 -13.69 11.03 -8.66
N THR A 31 -13.75 9.79 -8.15
CA THR A 31 -14.93 8.92 -8.38
C THR A 31 -16.22 9.40 -7.73
N MET A 32 -16.15 10.08 -6.58
CA MET A 32 -17.34 10.60 -5.90
C MET A 32 -17.90 11.86 -6.58
N GLU A 33 -17.02 12.68 -7.15
CA GLU A 33 -17.41 13.93 -7.83
C GLU A 33 -17.97 13.70 -9.24
N TRP A 34 -17.77 12.51 -9.81
CA TRP A 34 -18.18 12.19 -11.18
C TRP A 34 -19.26 11.11 -11.19
N PRO A 35 -20.57 11.49 -11.18
CA PRO A 35 -21.67 10.53 -11.20
C PRO A 35 -21.68 9.60 -12.42
N THR A 36 -21.01 10.00 -13.51
CA THR A 36 -20.73 9.16 -14.69
C THR A 36 -19.90 7.92 -14.38
N LEU A 37 -19.11 7.91 -13.30
CA LEU A 37 -18.33 6.74 -12.88
C LEU A 37 -19.19 5.65 -12.22
N ASN A 38 -20.43 5.96 -11.84
CA ASN A 38 -21.47 5.00 -11.46
C ASN A 38 -22.29 4.47 -12.65
N SER A 39 -21.97 4.91 -13.87
CA SER A 39 -22.58 4.36 -15.09
C SER A 39 -21.80 3.14 -15.58
N ALA A 40 -22.42 2.30 -16.43
CA ALA A 40 -21.78 1.12 -17.02
C ALA A 40 -20.68 1.45 -18.05
N ASP A 41 -20.11 2.65 -18.00
CA ASP A 41 -19.06 3.10 -18.89
C ASP A 41 -17.78 2.25 -18.71
N PRO A 42 -17.16 1.74 -19.79
CA PRO A 42 -15.95 0.92 -19.70
C PRO A 42 -14.76 1.63 -19.05
N VAL A 43 -14.61 2.93 -19.26
CA VAL A 43 -13.53 3.74 -18.66
C VAL A 43 -13.79 3.86 -17.16
N ALA A 44 -15.03 4.10 -16.76
CA ALA A 44 -15.43 4.12 -15.37
C ALA A 44 -15.13 2.82 -14.63
N ASN A 45 -15.51 1.70 -15.24
CA ASN A 45 -15.23 0.37 -14.71
C ASN A 45 -13.72 0.08 -14.61
N GLY A 46 -12.93 0.57 -15.57
CA GLY A 46 -11.48 0.51 -15.53
C GLY A 46 -10.90 1.27 -14.34
N VAL A 47 -11.35 2.50 -14.10
CA VAL A 47 -10.93 3.33 -12.97
C VAL A 47 -11.28 2.66 -11.63
N LEU A 48 -12.51 2.17 -11.47
CA LEU A 48 -12.93 1.47 -10.25
C LEU A 48 -12.13 0.18 -10.01
N THR A 49 -11.76 -0.53 -11.08
CA THR A 49 -10.91 -1.73 -11.00
C THR A 49 -9.50 -1.39 -10.53
N MET A 50 -8.92 -0.28 -11.02
CA MET A 50 -7.62 0.19 -10.56
C MET A 50 -7.65 0.58 -9.08
N ILE A 51 -8.68 1.29 -8.63
CA ILE A 51 -8.85 1.65 -7.21
C ILE A 51 -8.87 0.39 -6.33
N ARG A 52 -9.66 -0.62 -6.71
CA ARG A 52 -9.72 -1.89 -5.96
C ARG A 52 -8.38 -2.61 -5.92
N ALA A 53 -7.65 -2.63 -7.04
CA ALA A 53 -6.33 -3.27 -7.10
C ALA A 53 -5.32 -2.55 -6.19
N ILE A 54 -5.38 -1.22 -6.11
CA ILE A 54 -4.54 -0.44 -5.20
C ILE A 54 -4.92 -0.72 -3.74
N ASP A 55 -6.22 -0.77 -3.40
CA ASP A 55 -6.69 -1.10 -2.06
C ASP A 55 -6.22 -2.49 -1.60
N ASP A 56 -6.29 -3.48 -2.47
CA ASP A 56 -5.78 -4.84 -2.19
C ASP A 56 -4.24 -4.86 -2.06
N GLY A 57 -3.54 -4.02 -2.83
CA GLY A 57 -2.10 -3.82 -2.72
C GLY A 57 -1.71 -3.24 -1.36
N ILE A 58 -2.43 -2.21 -0.90
CA ILE A 58 -2.21 -1.57 0.42
C ILE A 58 -2.39 -2.60 1.54
N ARG A 59 -3.46 -3.39 1.53
CA ARG A 59 -3.68 -4.43 2.55
C ARG A 59 -2.54 -5.42 2.63
N LYS A 60 -2.04 -5.91 1.49
CA LYS A 60 -0.90 -6.84 1.46
C LYS A 60 0.37 -6.21 2.03
N LEU A 61 0.58 -4.91 1.78
CA LEU A 61 1.72 -4.19 2.30
C LEU A 61 1.61 -3.98 3.82
N GLU A 62 0.42 -3.67 4.34
CA GLU A 62 0.14 -3.60 5.78
C GLU A 62 0.34 -4.96 6.48
N ASP A 63 -0.07 -6.05 5.83
CA ASP A 63 0.16 -7.43 6.32
C ASP A 63 1.66 -7.74 6.38
N MET A 64 2.41 -7.41 5.32
CA MET A 64 3.86 -7.59 5.28
C MET A 64 4.56 -6.77 6.37
N HIS A 65 4.17 -5.51 6.56
CA HIS A 65 4.71 -4.65 7.60
C HIS A 65 4.42 -5.21 9.01
N SER A 66 3.21 -5.73 9.24
CA SER A 66 2.82 -6.36 10.51
C SER A 66 3.64 -7.62 10.78
N GLU A 67 3.85 -8.45 9.76
CA GLU A 67 4.67 -9.66 9.86
C GLU A 67 6.15 -9.33 10.11
N GLU A 68 6.67 -8.26 9.49
CA GLU A 68 8.01 -7.78 9.74
C GLU A 68 8.20 -7.34 11.20
N TYR A 69 7.23 -6.59 11.76
CA TYR A 69 7.24 -6.20 13.17
C TYR A 69 7.18 -7.42 14.10
N ARG A 70 6.37 -8.43 13.76
CA ARG A 70 6.31 -9.70 14.47
C ARG A 70 7.66 -10.42 14.47
N LEU A 71 8.33 -10.50 13.33
CA LEU A 71 9.65 -11.14 13.21
C LEU A 71 10.75 -10.36 13.96
N LYS A 72 10.69 -9.02 13.95
CA LYS A 72 11.60 -8.15 14.74
C LYS A 72 11.40 -8.34 16.24
N SER A 73 10.16 -8.42 16.72
CA SER A 73 9.85 -8.61 18.14
C SER A 73 10.13 -10.02 18.66
N GLN A 74 10.21 -11.02 17.77
CA GLN A 74 10.60 -12.38 18.09
C GLN A 74 12.11 -12.66 17.96
N LYS A 75 12.90 -11.70 17.46
CA LYS A 75 14.37 -11.81 17.53
C LYS A 75 14.76 -11.84 19.00
N PRO A 76 15.43 -12.90 19.50
CA PRO A 76 15.91 -12.87 20.88
C PRO A 76 16.83 -11.65 21.01
N ALA A 77 16.66 -10.88 22.08
CA ALA A 77 17.68 -9.94 22.49
C ALA A 77 18.97 -10.75 22.59
N VAL A 78 19.84 -10.61 21.60
CA VAL A 78 21.18 -11.16 21.69
C VAL A 78 21.79 -10.41 22.85
N ALA A 79 21.84 -11.07 24.00
CA ALA A 79 22.52 -10.59 25.18
C ALA A 79 23.96 -10.32 24.77
N ALA A 80 24.32 -9.04 24.75
CA ALA A 80 25.68 -8.53 24.65
C ALA A 80 25.86 -7.51 25.76
#